data_AF-A0A075ASZ8-F1
#
_entry.id   AF-A0A075ASZ8-F1
#
_cell.length_a   1.000
_cell.length_b   1.000
_cell.length_c   1.000
_cell.angle_alpha   90.00
_cell.angle_beta   90.00
_cell.angle_gamma   90.00
#
_symmetry.space_group_name_H-M   'P 1'
#
loop_
_entity.id
_entity.type
_entity.pdbx_description
1 polymer ?
#
loop_
_entity_poly.entity_id
_entity_poly.type
_entity_poly.pdbx_seq_one_letter_code
_entity_poly.pdbx_strand_id
1 'polypeptide(L)'
;MCFDKYVAELVSHAWGLSSLHVKCPVCAIEISYSEWKNYVNKETIEKYEKFNRPFPVFSRFCVHCDEENLAVCQPDLNKQITIEDFDSIYDKMQLCGYFDDAFMKAFKSEYKRYVYEGMGSMENIYHTFISAYSQFESNYNNPDSPQLPSLTEDSGEGSSTAPRKRRRTRSSLGPRYNVSQISSELVALEKSPELWKELQFLHLSTFPQTKCKKCDRAICFKCGESTWHKGIACELYLKKRIIQAKGSSGTLATLKWKLAHSRPCPNCHIFINRDEGCNKIDCSHCGFQFCWVCCKKWSEDCGFYRCSGSDAASFMTDSKAASTGEKTPKFTVEDESRPESGVPDVAAILSRLKANFK
;
A
#
# COMPACT_ATOMS: atom_id res chain seq x y z
N MET A 1 11.47 -34.28 -2.20
CA MET A 1 12.49 -33.22 -2.38
C MET A 1 12.13 -32.20 -3.47
N CYS A 2 11.73 -32.59 -4.69
CA CYS A 2 11.42 -31.58 -5.73
C CYS A 2 10.10 -30.83 -5.49
N PHE A 3 9.02 -31.54 -5.11
CA PHE A 3 7.74 -30.91 -4.80
C PHE A 3 7.82 -29.98 -3.59
N ASP A 4 8.56 -30.38 -2.55
CA ASP A 4 8.85 -29.55 -1.37
C ASP A 4 9.50 -28.21 -1.75
N LYS A 5 10.56 -28.24 -2.57
CA LYS A 5 11.21 -27.01 -3.07
C LYS A 5 10.27 -26.14 -3.92
N TYR A 6 9.49 -26.77 -4.80
CA TYR A 6 8.50 -26.06 -5.63
C TYR A 6 7.48 -25.31 -4.77
N VAL A 7 6.91 -25.97 -3.76
CA VAL A 7 5.94 -25.32 -2.87
C VAL A 7 6.62 -24.28 -1.97
N ALA A 8 7.82 -24.53 -1.46
CA ALA A 8 8.58 -23.58 -0.66
C ALA A 8 8.88 -22.27 -1.43
N GLU A 9 9.25 -22.39 -2.71
CA GLU A 9 9.41 -21.24 -3.59
C GLU A 9 8.07 -20.52 -3.81
N LEU A 10 7.00 -21.24 -4.14
CA LEU A 10 5.67 -20.65 -4.31
C LEU A 10 5.19 -19.88 -3.06
N VAL A 11 5.30 -20.48 -1.87
CA VAL A 11 4.94 -19.84 -0.59
C VAL A 11 5.79 -18.60 -0.36
N SER A 12 7.08 -18.64 -0.72
CA SER A 12 7.99 -17.51 -0.57
C SER A 12 7.66 -16.36 -1.53
N HIS A 13 7.17 -16.65 -2.73
CA HIS A 13 6.79 -15.64 -3.73
C HIS A 13 5.35 -15.13 -3.56
N ALA A 14 4.47 -15.87 -2.89
CA ALA A 14 3.08 -15.48 -2.77
C ALA A 14 2.81 -14.43 -1.67
N TRP A 15 3.67 -14.33 -0.65
CA TRP A 15 3.55 -13.35 0.46
C TRP A 15 2.13 -13.22 1.07
N GLY A 16 1.27 -14.25 0.97
CA GLY A 16 -0.11 -14.21 1.48
C GLY A 16 -1.08 -13.36 0.66
N LEU A 17 -0.77 -13.15 -0.62
CA LEU A 17 -1.49 -12.20 -1.48
C LEU A 17 -2.68 -12.78 -2.22
N SER A 18 -2.70 -14.10 -2.36
CA SER A 18 -3.76 -14.86 -2.99
C SER A 18 -3.86 -16.22 -2.31
N SER A 19 -5.02 -16.85 -2.40
CA SER A 19 -5.13 -18.30 -2.23
C SER A 19 -4.02 -18.94 -3.05
N LEU A 20 -3.01 -19.50 -2.38
CA LEU A 20 -1.90 -20.14 -3.09
C LEU A 20 -2.45 -21.36 -3.83
N HIS A 21 -2.68 -21.21 -5.13
CA HIS A 21 -3.14 -22.28 -6.01
C HIS A 21 -1.95 -23.15 -6.39
N VAL A 22 -1.57 -24.06 -5.48
CA VAL A 22 -0.53 -25.06 -5.75
C VAL A 22 -1.06 -25.99 -6.82
N LYS A 23 -0.37 -26.10 -7.96
CA LYS A 23 -0.73 -27.02 -9.04
C LYS A 23 0.29 -28.12 -9.18
N CYS A 24 -0.15 -29.31 -9.58
CA CYS A 24 0.75 -30.38 -9.97
C CYS A 24 1.60 -29.92 -11.17
N PRO A 25 2.94 -29.93 -11.10
CA PRO A 25 3.81 -29.51 -12.20
C PRO A 25 3.68 -30.38 -13.47
N VAL A 26 3.07 -31.57 -13.35
CA VAL A 26 2.94 -32.53 -14.45
C VAL A 26 1.57 -32.41 -15.12
N CYS A 27 0.48 -32.47 -14.36
CA CYS A 27 -0.88 -32.49 -14.91
C CYS A 27 -1.66 -31.17 -14.73
N ALA A 28 -1.06 -30.16 -14.09
CA ALA A 28 -1.66 -28.84 -13.83
C ALA A 28 -2.94 -28.83 -12.98
N ILE A 29 -3.29 -29.96 -12.36
CA ILE A 29 -4.42 -30.08 -11.41
C ILE A 29 -4.07 -29.33 -10.13
N GLU A 30 -5.03 -28.59 -9.59
CA GLU A 30 -4.89 -27.89 -8.32
C GLU A 30 -4.86 -28.87 -7.14
N ILE A 31 -3.89 -28.69 -6.25
CA ILE A 31 -3.67 -29.48 -5.06
C ILE A 31 -4.10 -28.65 -3.86
N SER A 32 -5.03 -29.19 -3.07
CA SER A 32 -5.57 -28.51 -1.90
C SER A 32 -4.54 -28.33 -0.78
N TYR A 33 -4.73 -27.33 0.10
CA TYR A 33 -3.89 -27.15 1.29
C TYR A 33 -3.82 -28.41 2.15
N SER A 34 -4.95 -29.08 2.37
CA SER A 34 -5.02 -30.32 3.15
C SER A 34 -4.15 -31.45 2.58
N GLU A 35 -3.87 -31.40 1.27
CA GLU A 35 -3.08 -32.39 0.57
C GLU A 35 -1.61 -32.00 0.48
N TRP A 36 -1.28 -30.81 -0.06
CA TRP A 36 0.12 -30.45 -0.29
C TRP A 36 0.91 -30.24 1.02
N LYS A 37 0.25 -29.84 2.12
CA LYS A 37 0.92 -29.66 3.42
C LYS A 37 1.57 -30.94 3.95
N ASN A 38 1.14 -32.11 3.49
CA ASN A 38 1.71 -33.40 3.90
C ASN A 38 3.03 -33.72 3.20
N TYR A 39 3.39 -32.97 2.15
CA TYR A 39 4.57 -33.23 1.31
C TYR A 39 5.68 -32.17 1.43
N VAL A 40 5.51 -31.20 2.32
CA VAL A 40 6.44 -30.09 2.55
C VAL A 40 6.96 -30.07 3.99
N ASN A 41 8.06 -29.37 4.23
CA ASN A 41 8.58 -29.20 5.59
C ASN A 41 7.71 -28.28 6.48
N LYS A 42 7.88 -28.39 7.81
CA LYS A 42 7.13 -27.60 8.79
C LYS A 42 7.34 -26.10 8.63
N GLU A 43 8.56 -25.67 8.28
CA GLU A 43 8.90 -24.27 8.07
C GLU A 43 8.08 -23.63 6.94
N THR A 44 7.88 -24.35 5.83
CA THR A 44 7.07 -23.90 4.69
C THR A 44 5.61 -23.77 5.09
N ILE A 45 5.09 -24.71 5.89
CA ILE A 45 3.72 -24.66 6.42
C ILE A 45 3.56 -23.45 7.35
N GLU A 46 4.44 -23.28 8.33
CA GLU A 46 4.40 -22.16 9.27
C GLU A 46 4.50 -20.82 8.53
N LYS A 47 5.34 -20.73 7.49
CA LYS A 47 5.46 -19.55 6.63
C LYS A 47 4.18 -19.29 5.84
N TYR A 48 3.58 -20.33 5.25
CA TYR A 48 2.30 -20.23 4.54
C TYR A 48 1.17 -19.78 5.46
N GLU A 49 1.01 -20.44 6.61
CA GLU A 49 -0.03 -20.11 7.60
C GLU A 49 0.16 -18.71 8.16
N LYS A 50 1.42 -18.28 8.40
CA LYS A 50 1.73 -16.91 8.82
C LYS A 50 1.29 -15.88 7.78
N PHE A 51 1.58 -16.14 6.50
CA PHE A 51 1.23 -15.22 5.42
C PHE A 51 -0.27 -15.20 5.10
N ASN A 52 -0.95 -16.33 5.26
CA ASN A 52 -2.38 -16.47 4.99
C ASN A 52 -3.22 -16.40 6.26
N ARG A 53 -2.64 -15.91 7.37
CA ARG A 53 -3.39 -15.67 8.60
C ARG A 53 -4.53 -14.70 8.28
N PRO A 54 -5.76 -14.97 8.75
CA PRO A 54 -6.87 -14.05 8.51
C PRO A 54 -6.55 -12.67 9.10
N PHE A 55 -6.95 -11.62 8.38
CA PHE A 55 -6.75 -10.21 8.75
C PHE A 55 -5.28 -9.79 8.92
N PRO A 56 -4.42 -9.97 7.90
CA PRO A 56 -3.02 -9.56 7.96
C PRO A 56 -2.92 -8.03 7.94
N VAL A 57 -2.56 -7.45 9.08
CA VAL A 57 -2.46 -6.00 9.21
C VAL A 57 -1.19 -5.49 8.56
N PHE A 58 -1.32 -4.50 7.69
CA PHE A 58 -0.16 -3.75 7.21
C PHE A 58 0.42 -2.92 8.35
N SER A 59 1.71 -3.06 8.60
CA SER A 59 2.39 -2.33 9.67
C SER A 59 3.67 -1.67 9.17
N ARG A 60 4.14 -0.68 9.93
CA ARG A 60 5.49 -0.13 9.78
C ARG A 60 6.13 0.11 11.14
N PHE A 61 7.42 -0.19 11.18
CA PHE A 61 8.28 0.10 12.32
C PHE A 61 8.69 1.57 12.32
N CYS A 62 8.66 2.18 13.50
CA CYS A 62 9.13 3.54 13.68
C CYS A 62 10.66 3.57 13.58
N VAL A 63 11.21 4.33 12.63
CA VAL A 63 12.68 4.45 12.44
C VAL A 63 13.45 5.03 13.64
N HIS A 64 12.74 5.56 14.64
CA HIS A 64 13.34 6.19 15.83
C HIS A 64 13.30 5.33 17.08
N CYS A 65 12.29 4.48 17.24
CA CYS A 65 12.09 3.71 18.48
C CYS A 65 11.74 2.24 18.25
N ASP A 66 11.74 1.82 16.98
CA ASP A 66 11.46 0.47 16.49
C ASP A 66 10.10 -0.08 16.92
N GLU A 67 9.16 0.80 17.29
CA GLU A 67 7.81 0.40 17.63
C GLU A 67 7.02 0.05 16.37
N GLU A 68 6.33 -1.08 16.38
CA GLU A 68 5.43 -1.48 15.30
C GLU A 68 4.12 -0.66 15.37
N ASN A 69 3.77 -0.03 14.26
CA ASN A 69 2.55 0.77 14.11
C ASN A 69 1.67 0.13 13.05
N LEU A 70 0.43 -0.16 13.43
CA LEU A 70 -0.55 -0.84 12.61
C LEU A 70 -1.34 0.19 11.79
N ALA A 71 -1.64 -0.13 10.54
CA ALA A 71 -2.42 0.72 9.65
C ALA A 71 -3.88 0.86 10.09
N VAL A 72 -4.49 -0.26 10.46
CA VAL A 72 -5.89 -0.35 10.88
C VAL A 72 -6.02 -1.28 12.08
N CYS A 73 -7.16 -1.18 12.77
CA CYS A 73 -7.53 -2.11 13.83
C CYS A 73 -7.92 -3.47 13.25
N GLN A 74 -7.54 -4.55 13.93
CA GLN A 74 -8.05 -5.89 13.61
C GLN A 74 -9.51 -6.03 14.08
N PRO A 75 -10.32 -6.81 13.37
CA PRO A 75 -11.66 -7.13 13.83
C PRO A 75 -11.58 -8.05 15.06
N ASP A 76 -12.48 -7.82 16.02
CA ASP A 76 -12.65 -8.72 17.15
C ASP A 76 -13.52 -9.92 16.73
N LEU A 77 -12.87 -11.04 16.44
CA LEU A 77 -13.53 -12.25 15.95
C LEU A 77 -14.38 -12.95 17.03
N ASN A 78 -14.13 -12.67 18.31
CA ASN A 78 -14.89 -13.25 19.41
C ASN A 78 -16.18 -12.48 19.69
N LYS A 79 -16.29 -11.25 19.16
CA LYS A 79 -17.42 -10.38 19.37
C LYS A 79 -18.41 -10.46 18.21
N GLN A 80 -19.69 -10.68 18.51
CA GLN A 80 -20.74 -10.49 17.53
C GLN A 80 -20.87 -8.99 17.24
N ILE A 81 -20.75 -8.59 15.98
CA ILE A 81 -20.89 -7.17 15.62
C ILE A 81 -22.36 -6.83 15.75
N THR A 82 -22.66 -5.86 16.61
CA THR A 82 -24.00 -5.35 16.80
C THR A 82 -24.15 -3.98 16.14
N ILE A 83 -25.39 -3.49 16.06
CA ILE A 83 -25.61 -2.11 15.63
C ILE A 83 -24.98 -1.08 16.58
N GLU A 84 -24.76 -1.46 17.84
CA GLU A 84 -24.18 -0.58 18.87
C GLU A 84 -22.70 -0.29 18.58
N ASP A 85 -21.98 -1.25 17.97
CA ASP A 85 -20.60 -1.04 17.51
C ASP A 85 -20.53 0.05 16.44
N PHE A 86 -21.49 0.04 15.51
CA PHE A 86 -21.61 1.09 14.52
C PHE A 86 -22.10 2.42 15.12
N ASP A 87 -23.05 2.40 16.05
CA ASP A 87 -23.54 3.62 16.70
C ASP A 87 -22.41 4.37 17.42
N SER A 88 -21.47 3.66 18.05
CA SER A 88 -20.28 4.28 18.65
C SER A 88 -19.40 5.01 17.61
N ILE A 89 -19.19 4.40 16.44
CA ILE A 89 -18.45 5.00 15.34
C ILE A 89 -19.21 6.18 14.75
N TYR A 90 -20.53 6.03 14.60
CA TYR A 90 -21.43 7.06 14.10
C TYR A 90 -21.41 8.31 14.97
N ASP A 91 -21.41 8.17 16.30
CA ASP A 91 -21.30 9.29 17.23
C ASP A 91 -19.97 10.03 17.05
N LYS A 92 -18.86 9.31 16.84
CA LYS A 92 -17.55 9.92 16.51
C LYS A 92 -17.59 10.67 15.17
N MET A 93 -18.28 10.11 14.17
CA MET A 93 -18.50 10.78 12.88
C MET A 93 -19.29 12.08 13.03
N GLN A 94 -20.33 12.11 13.86
CA GLN A 94 -21.10 13.34 14.12
C GLN A 94 -20.23 14.42 14.78
N LEU A 95 -19.31 14.01 15.65
CA LEU A 95 -18.44 14.90 16.41
C LEU A 95 -17.17 15.32 15.65
N CYS A 96 -16.85 14.68 14.53
CA CYS A 96 -15.65 15.03 13.74
C CYS A 96 -15.85 16.25 12.83
N GLY A 97 -17.09 16.62 12.51
CA GLY A 97 -17.39 17.85 11.74
C GLY A 97 -17.07 17.80 10.24
N TYR A 98 -16.78 16.62 9.67
CA TYR A 98 -16.49 16.42 8.24
C TYR A 98 -17.74 16.10 7.40
N PHE A 99 -18.80 15.63 8.05
CA PHE A 99 -19.98 15.09 7.39
C PHE A 99 -21.21 15.90 7.76
N ASP A 100 -22.04 16.23 6.77
CA ASP A 100 -23.30 16.95 7.00
C ASP A 100 -24.43 16.02 7.47
N ASP A 101 -25.50 16.61 8.00
CA ASP A 101 -26.64 15.87 8.57
C ASP A 101 -27.35 14.98 7.52
N ALA A 102 -27.34 15.40 6.25
CA ALA A 102 -28.00 14.65 5.17
C ALA A 102 -27.23 13.36 4.85
N PHE A 103 -25.91 13.47 4.69
CA PHE A 103 -25.01 12.33 4.55
C PHE A 103 -25.12 11.41 5.76
N MET A 104 -25.02 11.97 6.98
CA MET A 104 -25.06 11.18 8.22
C MET A 104 -26.36 10.38 8.34
N LYS A 105 -27.51 10.93 7.93
CA LYS A 105 -28.79 10.21 7.94
C LYS A 105 -28.82 9.09 6.90
N ALA A 106 -28.36 9.36 5.68
CA ALA A 106 -28.32 8.38 4.60
C ALA A 106 -27.37 7.21 4.93
N PHE A 107 -26.17 7.53 5.42
CA PHE A 107 -25.14 6.57 5.80
C PHE A 107 -25.63 5.60 6.89
N LYS A 108 -26.28 6.12 7.94
CA LYS A 108 -26.89 5.28 8.99
C LYS A 108 -28.00 4.38 8.45
N SER A 109 -28.80 4.89 7.50
CA SER A 109 -29.86 4.11 6.86
C SER A 109 -29.28 2.98 6.02
N GLU A 110 -28.21 3.22 5.27
CA GLU A 110 -27.54 2.22 4.44
C GLU A 110 -26.94 1.11 5.30
N TYR A 111 -26.23 1.45 6.38
CA TYR A 111 -25.66 0.46 7.31
C TYR A 111 -26.75 -0.40 7.97
N LYS A 112 -27.86 0.21 8.41
CA LYS A 112 -29.00 -0.54 8.97
C LYS A 112 -29.58 -1.55 7.98
N ARG A 113 -29.69 -1.15 6.70
CA ARG A 113 -30.20 -2.01 5.64
C ARG A 113 -29.29 -3.19 5.36
N TYR A 114 -27.97 -2.96 5.39
CA TYR A 114 -26.97 -4.02 5.30
C TYR A 114 -27.11 -5.03 6.44
N VAL A 115 -27.20 -4.56 7.69
CA VAL A 115 -27.26 -5.43 8.87
C VAL A 115 -28.58 -6.19 8.99
N TYR A 116 -29.72 -5.54 8.79
CA TYR A 116 -31.03 -6.14 9.07
C TYR A 116 -31.72 -6.76 7.86
N GLU A 117 -31.51 -6.20 6.68
CA GLU A 117 -32.18 -6.65 5.46
C GLU A 117 -31.25 -7.47 4.55
N GLY A 118 -29.95 -7.56 4.89
CA GLY A 118 -28.94 -8.18 4.04
C GLY A 118 -28.76 -7.46 2.70
N MET A 119 -29.19 -6.19 2.61
CA MET A 119 -29.15 -5.41 1.38
C MET A 119 -27.93 -4.48 1.34
N GLY A 120 -27.12 -4.60 0.29
CA GLY A 120 -25.89 -3.83 0.13
C GLY A 120 -24.66 -4.62 0.58
N SER A 121 -23.53 -3.94 0.72
CA SER A 121 -22.26 -4.54 1.16
C SER A 121 -21.48 -3.55 2.01
N MET A 122 -20.64 -4.09 2.90
CA MET A 122 -19.69 -3.26 3.66
C MET A 122 -18.70 -2.53 2.74
N GLU A 123 -18.37 -3.13 1.59
CA GLU A 123 -17.61 -2.49 0.51
C GLU A 123 -18.26 -1.16 0.08
N ASN A 124 -19.55 -1.18 -0.29
CA ASN A 124 -20.28 0.01 -0.72
C ASN A 124 -20.35 1.07 0.39
N ILE A 125 -20.66 0.63 1.61
CA ILE A 125 -20.73 1.53 2.78
C ILE A 125 -19.39 2.24 2.96
N TYR A 126 -18.30 1.50 2.92
CA TYR A 126 -16.96 2.07 3.12
C TYR A 126 -16.55 2.98 1.95
N HIS A 127 -16.88 2.63 0.71
CA HIS A 127 -16.68 3.51 -0.45
C HIS A 127 -17.47 4.81 -0.34
N THR A 128 -18.71 4.77 0.14
CA THR A 128 -19.54 5.95 0.41
C THR A 128 -18.86 6.87 1.43
N PHE A 129 -18.32 6.30 2.51
CA PHE A 129 -17.55 7.04 3.52
C PHE A 129 -16.29 7.72 2.94
N ILE A 130 -15.47 6.96 2.21
CA ILE A 130 -14.23 7.48 1.60
C ILE A 130 -14.51 8.57 0.56
N SER A 131 -15.57 8.40 -0.23
CA SER A 131 -15.97 9.36 -1.27
C SER A 131 -16.43 10.68 -0.65
N ALA A 132 -17.25 10.63 0.41
CA ALA A 132 -17.70 11.81 1.12
C ALA A 132 -16.53 12.57 1.77
N TYR A 133 -15.60 11.86 2.42
CA TYR A 133 -14.39 12.48 2.97
C TYR A 133 -13.52 13.13 1.88
N SER A 134 -13.32 12.43 0.76
CA SER A 134 -12.48 12.92 -0.35
C SER A 134 -13.09 14.16 -1.02
N GLN A 135 -14.42 14.21 -1.13
CA GLN A 135 -15.15 15.39 -1.63
C GLN A 135 -14.98 16.58 -0.69
N PHE A 136 -15.09 16.36 0.62
CA PHE A 136 -14.84 17.39 1.63
C PHE A 136 -13.41 17.93 1.54
N GLU A 137 -12.38 17.06 1.54
CA GLU A 137 -10.98 17.50 1.41
C GLU A 137 -10.75 18.25 0.10
N SER A 138 -11.37 17.84 -1.02
CA SER A 138 -11.23 18.55 -2.29
C SER A 138 -11.82 19.95 -2.24
N ASN A 139 -13.00 20.10 -1.63
CA ASN A 139 -13.63 21.40 -1.43
C ASN A 139 -12.79 22.29 -0.50
N TYR A 140 -12.23 21.71 0.56
CA TYR A 140 -11.41 22.43 1.54
C TYR A 140 -10.07 22.92 0.96
N ASN A 141 -9.43 22.09 0.14
CA ASN A 141 -8.16 22.44 -0.50
C ASN A 141 -8.35 23.33 -1.75
N ASN A 142 -9.58 23.73 -2.08
CA ASN A 142 -9.84 24.70 -3.13
C ASN A 142 -9.40 26.11 -2.66
N PRO A 143 -8.47 26.79 -3.36
CA PRO A 143 -7.95 28.10 -2.96
C PRO A 143 -9.04 29.19 -2.81
N ASP A 144 -10.22 29.02 -3.41
CA ASP A 144 -11.34 29.96 -3.32
C ASP A 144 -12.31 29.69 -2.15
N SER A 145 -12.10 28.64 -1.35
CA SER A 145 -12.96 28.31 -0.20
C SER A 145 -12.54 29.02 1.09
N PRO A 146 -13.49 29.39 1.98
CA PRO A 146 -13.17 29.96 3.29
C PRO A 146 -12.32 28.97 4.11
N GLN A 147 -11.07 29.33 4.39
CA GLN A 147 -10.16 28.46 5.15
C GLN A 147 -10.63 28.30 6.61
N LEU A 148 -10.64 27.06 7.12
CA LEU A 148 -10.72 26.78 8.56
C LEU A 148 -9.35 27.12 9.17
N PRO A 149 -9.28 27.46 10.48
CA PRO A 149 -8.01 27.75 11.13
C PRO A 149 -7.06 26.55 11.02
N SER A 150 -5.83 26.83 10.59
CA SER A 150 -4.73 25.88 10.53
C SER A 150 -4.47 25.20 11.88
N LEU A 151 -4.25 23.89 11.87
CA LEU A 151 -3.69 23.15 13.00
C LEU A 151 -2.22 23.54 13.19
N THR A 152 -1.98 24.63 13.92
CA THR A 152 -0.69 24.89 14.56
C THR A 152 -0.72 24.27 15.95
N GLU A 153 0.19 23.35 16.22
CA GLU A 153 0.47 22.84 17.56
C GLU A 153 0.95 24.02 18.42
N ASP A 154 0.11 24.45 19.37
CA ASP A 154 0.37 25.60 20.23
C ASP A 154 1.23 25.16 21.42
N SER A 155 2.51 25.51 21.37
CA SER A 155 3.43 25.48 22.51
C SER A 155 3.20 26.73 23.35
N GLY A 156 2.46 26.59 24.46
CA GLY A 156 2.02 27.69 25.29
C GLY A 156 3.10 28.29 26.20
N GLU A 157 3.14 29.63 26.24
CA GLU A 157 3.56 30.43 27.40
C GLU A 157 2.48 31.52 27.63
N GLY A 158 2.04 31.67 28.87
CA GLY A 158 0.84 32.44 29.22
C GLY A 158 1.07 33.90 29.60
N SER A 159 -0.01 34.68 29.65
CA SER A 159 -0.30 35.65 30.73
C SER A 159 -1.72 36.22 30.62
N SER A 160 -2.31 36.47 31.78
CA SER A 160 -3.66 36.90 32.15
C SER A 160 -4.08 38.33 31.74
N THR A 161 -5.39 38.56 31.49
CA THR A 161 -6.26 39.55 32.20
C THR A 161 -7.72 39.64 31.66
N ALA A 162 -8.69 39.49 32.58
CA ALA A 162 -10.08 40.02 32.71
C ALA A 162 -11.18 39.90 31.60
N PRO A 163 -12.49 39.83 31.97
CA PRO A 163 -13.53 39.24 31.12
C PRO A 163 -14.48 40.27 30.46
N ARG A 164 -14.79 40.08 29.18
CA ARG A 164 -15.90 40.76 28.48
C ARG A 164 -16.91 39.74 27.95
N LYS A 165 -18.16 39.87 28.41
CA LYS A 165 -19.34 39.10 27.96
C LYS A 165 -19.47 39.14 26.43
N ARG A 166 -19.28 38.00 25.77
CA ARG A 166 -19.60 37.82 24.34
C ARG A 166 -20.50 36.59 24.16
N ARG A 167 -21.71 36.89 23.69
CA ARG A 167 -22.65 36.14 22.85
C ARG A 167 -22.16 34.74 22.45
N ARG A 168 -22.91 33.69 22.85
CA ARG A 168 -22.71 32.27 22.47
C ARG A 168 -22.52 32.14 20.96
N THR A 169 -21.27 32.05 20.51
CA THR A 169 -20.90 31.55 19.20
C THR A 169 -20.57 30.06 19.34
N ARG A 170 -21.04 29.29 18.36
CA ARG A 170 -20.86 27.85 18.15
C ARG A 170 -19.45 27.43 18.56
N SER A 171 -19.36 26.43 19.44
CA SER A 171 -18.15 26.01 20.17
C SER A 171 -16.92 25.81 19.28
N SER A 172 -15.84 26.50 19.62
CA SER A 172 -14.48 26.39 19.08
C SER A 172 -13.71 25.18 19.63
N LEU A 173 -14.32 23.99 19.60
CA LEU A 173 -13.58 22.75 19.79
C LEU A 173 -13.24 22.23 18.39
N GLY A 174 -11.95 22.15 18.07
CA GLY A 174 -11.48 21.44 16.87
C GLY A 174 -12.05 20.00 16.82
N PRO A 175 -11.95 19.31 15.68
CA PRO A 175 -12.51 17.98 15.52
C PRO A 175 -11.97 17.06 16.62
N ARG A 176 -12.87 16.64 17.53
CA ARG A 176 -12.50 15.82 18.72
C ARG A 176 -11.98 14.44 18.33
N TYR A 177 -12.27 13.99 17.10
CA TYR A 177 -11.91 12.69 16.58
C TYR A 177 -11.30 12.82 15.18
N ASN A 178 -10.25 12.04 14.95
CA ASN A 178 -9.57 12.00 13.65
C ASN A 178 -10.32 11.06 12.69
N VAL A 179 -10.61 11.52 11.48
CA VAL A 179 -11.32 10.72 10.45
C VAL A 179 -10.56 9.46 10.08
N SER A 180 -9.22 9.47 10.13
CA SER A 180 -8.40 8.26 9.93
C SER A 180 -8.68 7.22 11.02
N GLN A 181 -8.85 7.63 12.28
CA GLN A 181 -9.20 6.68 13.35
C GLN A 181 -10.60 6.12 13.16
N ILE A 182 -11.58 6.96 12.81
CA ILE A 182 -12.95 6.54 12.48
C ILE A 182 -12.94 5.55 11.32
N SER A 183 -12.17 5.84 10.28
CA SER A 183 -12.01 4.98 9.11
C SER A 183 -11.43 3.61 9.49
N SER A 184 -10.39 3.58 10.34
CA SER A 184 -9.82 2.34 10.86
C SER A 184 -10.85 1.51 11.65
N GLU A 185 -11.67 2.16 12.48
CA GLU A 185 -12.74 1.49 13.23
C GLU A 185 -13.84 0.95 12.31
N LEU A 186 -14.21 1.66 11.25
CA LEU A 186 -15.14 1.17 10.23
C LEU A 186 -14.60 -0.08 9.54
N VAL A 187 -13.33 -0.08 9.13
CA VAL A 187 -12.70 -1.27 8.52
C VAL A 187 -12.76 -2.47 9.47
N ALA A 188 -12.57 -2.26 10.77
CA ALA A 188 -12.63 -3.32 11.78
C ALA A 188 -14.04 -3.93 11.99
N LEU A 189 -15.08 -3.36 11.38
CA LEU A 189 -16.41 -4.00 11.35
C LEU A 189 -16.50 -5.12 10.30
N GLU A 190 -15.54 -5.26 9.38
CA GLU A 190 -15.57 -6.32 8.39
C GLU A 190 -15.03 -7.64 8.95
N LYS A 191 -15.80 -8.73 8.75
CA LYS A 191 -15.49 -10.08 9.25
C LYS A 191 -15.05 -11.05 8.15
N SER A 192 -15.15 -10.67 6.89
CA SER A 192 -14.54 -11.38 5.77
C SER A 192 -13.06 -11.00 5.66
N PRO A 193 -12.10 -11.93 5.83
CA PRO A 193 -10.68 -11.63 5.71
C PRO A 193 -10.29 -11.00 4.37
N GLU A 194 -10.92 -11.45 3.27
CA GLU A 194 -10.66 -10.97 1.92
C GLU A 194 -11.10 -9.51 1.77
N LEU A 195 -12.36 -9.22 2.12
CA LEU A 195 -12.90 -7.86 2.01
C LEU A 195 -12.20 -6.92 3.00
N TRP A 196 -11.94 -7.36 4.24
CA TRP A 196 -11.22 -6.56 5.22
C TRP A 196 -9.83 -6.14 4.70
N LYS A 197 -9.12 -7.04 4.01
CA LYS A 197 -7.82 -6.74 3.41
C LYS A 197 -7.93 -5.68 2.32
N GLU A 198 -8.96 -5.76 1.47
CA GLU A 198 -9.23 -4.74 0.45
C GLU A 198 -9.54 -3.38 1.10
N LEU A 199 -10.41 -3.35 2.11
CA LEU A 199 -10.76 -2.14 2.85
C LEU A 199 -9.57 -1.53 3.59
N GLN A 200 -8.65 -2.35 4.12
CA GLN A 200 -7.39 -1.88 4.71
C GLN A 200 -6.52 -1.14 3.68
N PHE A 201 -6.40 -1.65 2.44
CA PHE A 201 -5.58 -0.97 1.44
C PHE A 201 -6.26 0.26 0.87
N LEU A 202 -7.59 0.28 0.82
CA LEU A 202 -8.36 1.49 0.54
C LEU A 202 -8.22 2.51 1.69
N HIS A 203 -8.22 2.09 2.95
CA HIS A 203 -7.88 2.94 4.09
C HIS A 203 -6.49 3.57 3.90
N LEU A 204 -5.47 2.77 3.62
CA LEU A 204 -4.10 3.25 3.44
C LEU A 204 -3.92 4.18 2.24
N SER A 205 -4.72 3.99 1.19
CA SER A 205 -4.68 4.86 0.02
C SER A 205 -5.22 6.26 0.37
N THR A 206 -6.22 6.37 1.26
CA THR A 206 -6.82 7.63 1.70
C THR A 206 -6.14 8.25 2.93
N PHE A 207 -5.79 7.45 3.94
CA PHE A 207 -5.24 7.86 5.24
C PHE A 207 -3.86 7.23 5.53
N PRO A 208 -2.82 7.57 4.75
CA PRO A 208 -1.49 7.00 4.95
C PRO A 208 -0.74 7.51 6.18
N GLN A 209 -1.25 8.50 6.89
CA GLN A 209 -0.59 9.12 8.04
C GLN A 209 -0.91 8.40 9.35
N THR A 210 0.10 8.26 10.21
CA THR A 210 -0.10 7.87 11.61
C THR A 210 0.90 8.56 12.52
N LYS A 211 0.66 8.55 13.84
CA LYS A 211 1.64 8.91 14.86
C LYS A 211 2.10 7.63 15.55
N CYS A 212 3.39 7.52 15.81
CA CYS A 212 3.95 6.37 16.51
C CYS A 212 3.37 6.28 17.92
N LYS A 213 2.79 5.15 18.31
CA LYS A 213 2.16 4.98 19.64
C LYS A 213 3.12 5.08 20.83
N LYS A 214 4.43 5.03 20.60
CA LYS A 214 5.47 5.09 21.65
C LYS A 214 6.18 6.44 21.73
N CYS A 215 6.43 7.10 20.60
CA CYS A 215 7.21 8.34 20.56
C CYS A 215 6.53 9.51 19.85
N ASP A 216 5.26 9.35 19.45
CA ASP A 216 4.38 10.33 18.81
C ASP A 216 4.87 10.93 17.49
N ARG A 217 6.00 10.46 16.97
CA ARG A 217 6.53 10.91 15.67
C ARG A 217 5.64 10.43 14.53
N ALA A 218 5.41 11.33 13.58
CA ALA A 218 4.61 11.02 12.40
C ALA A 218 5.29 9.95 11.53
N ILE A 219 4.48 9.10 10.90
CA ILE A 219 4.93 8.07 9.96
C ILE A 219 4.02 8.13 8.74
N CYS A 220 4.61 8.02 7.55
CA CYS A 220 3.87 7.77 6.32
C CYS A 220 3.85 6.27 6.00
N PHE A 221 2.68 5.63 6.02
CA PHE A 221 2.54 4.21 5.69
C PHE A 221 2.84 3.89 4.22
N LYS A 222 2.71 4.86 3.30
CA LYS A 222 3.00 4.63 1.87
C LYS A 222 4.50 4.49 1.61
N CYS A 223 5.29 5.46 2.06
CA CYS A 223 6.74 5.48 1.79
C CYS A 223 7.60 5.07 2.98
N GLY A 224 7.08 5.01 4.20
CA GLY A 224 7.84 4.67 5.41
C GLY A 224 8.71 5.79 5.98
N GLU A 225 8.54 7.04 5.53
CA GLU A 225 9.27 8.18 6.10
C GLU A 225 8.75 8.59 7.48
N SER A 226 9.66 9.10 8.31
CA SER A 226 9.42 9.54 9.69
C SER A 226 8.72 10.90 9.82
N THR A 227 8.06 11.31 8.75
CA THR A 227 7.26 12.54 8.70
C THR A 227 6.10 12.33 7.75
N TRP A 228 4.92 12.78 8.17
CA TRP A 228 3.80 12.93 7.25
C TRP A 228 4.00 14.14 6.34
N HIS A 229 3.70 14.00 5.05
CA HIS A 229 3.90 15.04 4.04
C HIS A 229 2.58 15.35 3.30
N LYS A 230 1.65 16.03 3.99
CA LYS A 230 0.33 16.40 3.44
C LYS A 230 0.47 17.20 2.14
N GLY A 231 -0.34 16.87 1.14
CA GLY A 231 -0.40 17.58 -0.14
C GLY A 231 0.81 17.36 -1.07
N ILE A 232 1.78 16.54 -0.68
CA ILE A 232 2.96 16.24 -1.50
C ILE A 232 3.03 14.73 -1.73
N ALA A 233 3.15 14.31 -2.99
CA ALA A 233 3.35 12.90 -3.32
C ALA A 233 4.65 12.38 -2.68
N CYS A 234 4.65 11.13 -2.19
CA CYS A 234 5.80 10.50 -1.55
C CYS A 234 7.08 10.66 -2.37
N GLU A 235 7.01 10.45 -3.68
CA GLU A 235 8.16 10.58 -4.58
C GLU A 235 8.74 12.00 -4.59
N LEU A 236 7.89 13.02 -4.70
CA LEU A 236 8.30 14.43 -4.66
C LEU A 236 8.88 14.79 -3.29
N TYR A 237 8.31 14.25 -2.21
CA TYR A 237 8.82 14.43 -0.86
C TYR A 237 10.25 13.87 -0.72
N LEU A 238 10.49 12.64 -1.21
CA LEU A 238 11.83 12.04 -1.22
C LEU A 238 12.81 12.86 -2.06
N LYS A 239 12.41 13.32 -3.25
CA LYS A 239 13.22 14.18 -4.13
C LYS A 239 13.61 15.48 -3.41
N LYS A 240 12.65 16.13 -2.75
CA LYS A 240 12.87 17.34 -1.95
C LYS A 240 13.89 17.10 -0.84
N ARG A 241 13.80 15.98 -0.12
CA ARG A 241 14.76 15.62 0.94
C ARG A 241 16.17 15.42 0.41
N ILE A 242 16.33 14.82 -0.77
CA ILE A 242 17.64 14.64 -1.42
C ILE A 242 18.28 16.01 -1.74
N ILE A 243 17.49 16.95 -2.25
CA ILE A 243 17.98 18.31 -2.56
C ILE A 243 18.34 19.06 -1.27
N GLN A 244 17.56 18.89 -0.21
CA GLN A 244 17.77 19.57 1.08
C GLN A 244 18.90 18.95 1.92
N ALA A 245 19.27 17.70 1.65
CA ALA A 245 20.35 17.02 2.35
C ALA A 245 21.70 17.65 1.95
N LYS A 246 22.24 18.49 2.83
CA LYS A 246 23.59 19.03 2.70
C LYS A 246 24.60 17.94 3.08
N GLY A 247 25.34 17.42 2.09
CA GLY A 247 26.49 16.53 2.29
C GLY A 247 26.26 15.03 2.05
N SER A 248 27.38 14.31 1.94
CA SER A 248 27.50 12.85 1.75
C SER A 248 27.18 12.08 3.04
N SER A 249 25.93 12.12 3.50
CA SER A 249 25.47 11.28 4.61
C SER A 249 24.86 9.97 4.08
N GLY A 250 24.99 8.87 4.82
CA GLY A 250 24.36 7.57 4.47
C GLY A 250 22.85 7.70 4.18
N THR A 251 22.17 8.65 4.83
CA THR A 251 20.75 8.98 4.56
C THR A 251 20.51 9.41 3.11
N LEU A 252 21.42 10.18 2.51
CA LEU A 252 21.30 10.63 1.11
C LEU A 252 21.40 9.45 0.14
N ALA A 253 22.33 8.53 0.39
CA ALA A 253 22.48 7.32 -0.41
C ALA A 253 21.22 6.44 -0.33
N THR A 254 20.66 6.22 0.86
CA THR A 254 19.42 5.47 1.06
C THR A 254 18.23 6.10 0.33
N LEU A 255 18.07 7.42 0.40
CA LEU A 255 16.98 8.12 -0.30
C LEU A 255 17.11 8.03 -1.82
N LYS A 256 18.32 8.19 -2.36
CA LYS A 256 18.60 8.04 -3.79
C LYS A 256 18.31 6.61 -4.26
N TRP A 257 18.76 5.62 -3.49
CA TRP A 257 18.51 4.21 -3.79
C TRP A 257 17.01 3.91 -3.83
N LYS A 258 16.26 4.36 -2.81
CA LYS A 258 14.81 4.20 -2.72
C LYS A 258 14.06 4.82 -3.90
N LEU A 259 14.46 6.01 -4.36
CA LEU A 259 13.84 6.62 -5.55
C LEU A 259 14.17 5.89 -6.85
N ALA A 260 15.38 5.31 -6.95
CA ALA A 260 15.81 4.61 -8.15
C ALA A 260 15.20 3.20 -8.26
N HIS A 261 14.94 2.55 -7.12
CA HIS A 261 14.57 1.13 -7.06
C HIS A 261 13.15 0.88 -6.54
N SER A 262 12.41 1.91 -6.14
CA SER A 262 11.04 1.77 -5.65
C SER A 262 10.04 2.60 -6.44
N ARG A 263 8.83 2.07 -6.65
CA ARG A 263 7.69 2.77 -7.27
C ARG A 263 6.43 2.57 -6.43
N PRO A 264 5.52 3.57 -6.36
CA PRO A 264 4.25 3.39 -5.68
C PRO A 264 3.34 2.46 -6.49
N CYS A 265 2.69 1.52 -5.81
CA CYS A 265 1.59 0.77 -6.42
C CYS A 265 0.46 1.74 -6.83
N PRO A 266 -0.11 1.66 -8.05
CA PRO A 266 -1.19 2.56 -8.46
C PRO A 266 -2.50 2.35 -7.69
N ASN A 267 -2.68 1.19 -7.05
CA ASN A 267 -3.88 0.87 -6.25
C ASN A 267 -3.72 1.30 -4.79
N CYS A 268 -2.75 0.75 -4.05
CA CYS A 268 -2.57 1.04 -2.61
C CYS A 268 -1.57 2.16 -2.31
N HIS A 269 -0.82 2.64 -3.30
CA HIS A 269 0.22 3.68 -3.20
C HIS A 269 1.40 3.37 -2.26
N ILE A 270 1.48 2.16 -1.73
CA ILE A 270 2.66 1.69 -0.99
C ILE A 270 3.83 1.53 -1.97
N PHE A 271 5.02 1.97 -1.55
CA PHE A 271 6.25 1.83 -2.33
C PHE A 271 6.66 0.37 -2.40
N ILE A 272 6.78 -0.14 -3.62
CA ILE A 272 7.23 -1.49 -3.95
C ILE A 272 8.63 -1.39 -4.54
N ASN A 273 9.55 -2.22 -4.05
CA ASN A 273 10.89 -2.33 -4.61
C ASN A 273 10.88 -3.19 -5.87
N ARG A 274 11.75 -2.87 -6.83
CA ARG A 274 11.98 -3.72 -7.99
C ARG A 274 12.94 -4.82 -7.60
N ASP A 275 12.46 -6.05 -7.67
CA ASP A 275 13.29 -7.20 -7.35
C ASP A 275 13.90 -7.87 -8.59
N GLU A 276 13.31 -7.80 -9.81
CA GLU A 276 13.99 -8.21 -11.07
C GLU A 276 13.27 -7.82 -12.39
N GLY A 277 13.94 -8.02 -13.53
CA GLY A 277 13.79 -7.37 -14.86
C GLY A 277 12.45 -7.43 -15.62
N CYS A 278 11.40 -8.01 -15.05
CA CYS A 278 10.05 -8.01 -15.62
C CYS A 278 9.32 -6.69 -15.35
N ASN A 279 8.59 -6.17 -16.34
CA ASN A 279 7.75 -4.99 -16.17
C ASN A 279 6.42 -5.33 -15.50
N LYS A 280 5.96 -6.59 -15.53
CA LYS A 280 4.74 -7.00 -14.83
C LYS A 280 5.06 -7.15 -13.35
N ILE A 281 4.38 -6.37 -12.53
CA ILE A 281 4.53 -6.37 -11.08
C ILE A 281 3.20 -6.73 -10.46
N ASP A 282 3.21 -7.76 -9.62
CA ASP A 282 2.08 -8.10 -8.77
C ASP A 282 2.38 -7.49 -7.39
N CYS A 283 1.58 -6.49 -6.98
CA CYS A 283 1.84 -5.75 -5.76
C CYS A 283 1.85 -6.68 -4.54
N SER A 284 2.98 -6.68 -3.81
CA SER A 284 3.19 -7.58 -2.67
C SER A 284 2.30 -7.31 -1.44
N HIS A 285 1.38 -6.35 -1.53
CA HIS A 285 0.49 -5.94 -0.46
C HIS A 285 -0.98 -6.09 -0.86
N CYS A 286 -1.41 -5.41 -1.93
CA CYS A 286 -2.80 -5.41 -2.36
C CYS A 286 -3.09 -6.35 -3.55
N GLY A 287 -2.11 -7.08 -4.08
CA GLY A 287 -2.29 -8.01 -5.21
C GLY A 287 -2.52 -7.37 -6.57
N PHE A 288 -2.64 -6.03 -6.65
CA PHE A 288 -2.86 -5.33 -7.92
C PHE A 288 -1.72 -5.54 -8.90
N GLN A 289 -2.04 -5.97 -10.12
CA GLN A 289 -1.08 -6.19 -11.20
C GLN A 289 -0.89 -4.91 -12.02
N PHE A 290 0.34 -4.41 -12.10
CA PHE A 290 0.67 -3.17 -12.81
C PHE A 290 1.99 -3.25 -13.57
N CYS A 291 2.16 -2.35 -14.54
CA CYS A 291 3.42 -2.19 -15.25
C CYS A 291 4.39 -1.28 -14.47
N TRP A 292 5.60 -1.76 -14.22
CA TRP A 292 6.67 -1.00 -13.54
C TRP A 292 7.01 0.31 -14.24
N VAL A 293 6.98 0.33 -15.57
CA VAL A 293 7.40 1.48 -16.38
C VAL A 293 6.34 2.59 -16.36
N CYS A 294 5.11 2.26 -16.76
CA CYS A 294 4.05 3.26 -16.88
C CYS A 294 3.21 3.44 -15.60
N CYS A 295 3.38 2.57 -14.60
CA CYS A 295 2.62 2.55 -13.34
C CYS A 295 1.10 2.45 -13.54
N LYS A 296 0.63 1.89 -14.66
CA LYS A 296 -0.80 1.63 -14.94
C LYS A 296 -1.14 0.15 -14.73
N LYS A 297 -2.44 -0.17 -14.67
CA LYS A 297 -2.94 -1.56 -14.67
C LYS A 297 -2.24 -2.36 -15.77
N TRP A 298 -1.79 -3.57 -15.43
CA TRP A 298 -1.10 -4.42 -16.38
C TRP A 298 -1.99 -4.72 -17.60
N SER A 299 -1.41 -4.60 -18.79
CA SER A 299 -2.00 -4.98 -20.07
C SER A 299 -0.93 -5.62 -20.96
N GLU A 300 -1.35 -6.36 -21.98
CA GLU A 300 -0.42 -6.99 -22.93
C GLU A 300 0.41 -5.94 -23.70
N ASP A 301 -0.16 -4.75 -23.95
CA ASP A 301 0.52 -3.61 -24.59
C ASP A 301 1.72 -3.08 -23.79
N CYS A 302 1.79 -3.39 -22.49
CA CYS A 302 2.91 -2.98 -21.65
C CYS A 302 4.17 -3.80 -21.90
N GLY A 303 4.06 -5.02 -22.45
CA GLY A 303 5.18 -5.94 -22.70
C GLY A 303 6.00 -6.31 -21.45
N PHE A 304 6.45 -7.56 -21.35
CA PHE A 304 7.23 -8.01 -20.18
C PHE A 304 8.57 -7.28 -20.02
N TYR A 305 9.15 -6.74 -21.10
CA TYR A 305 10.46 -6.07 -21.06
C TYR A 305 10.47 -4.69 -21.72
N ARG A 306 9.49 -4.38 -22.59
CA ARG A 306 9.38 -3.09 -23.28
C ARG A 306 7.96 -2.58 -23.20
N CYS A 307 7.79 -1.43 -22.55
CA CYS A 307 6.52 -0.76 -22.42
C CYS A 307 6.37 0.35 -23.45
N SER A 308 5.34 0.22 -24.28
CA SER A 308 4.97 1.19 -25.33
C SER A 308 4.25 2.42 -24.77
N GLY A 309 3.76 2.35 -23.53
CA GLY A 309 3.01 3.43 -22.87
C GLY A 309 3.89 4.59 -22.37
N SER A 310 4.98 4.89 -23.07
CA SER A 310 6.00 5.85 -22.67
C SER A 310 5.50 7.29 -22.75
N ASP A 311 4.72 7.70 -21.76
CA ASP A 311 4.70 9.09 -21.25
C ASP A 311 5.47 9.20 -19.91
N ALA A 312 6.05 8.10 -19.42
CA ALA A 312 6.84 8.05 -18.19
C ALA A 312 8.35 8.36 -18.38
N ALA A 313 8.76 8.79 -19.59
CA ALA A 313 10.15 9.04 -19.95
C ALA A 313 10.55 10.54 -19.94
N SER A 314 9.87 11.40 -19.16
CA SER A 314 10.25 12.82 -19.01
C SER A 314 10.91 13.17 -17.68
N PHE A 315 11.28 12.20 -16.84
CA PHE A 315 12.04 12.46 -15.62
C PHE A 315 13.14 11.42 -15.39
N MET A 316 14.13 11.38 -16.29
CA MET A 316 15.55 11.13 -15.98
C MET A 316 16.38 11.13 -17.28
N THR A 317 16.77 12.31 -17.73
CA THR A 317 18.07 12.50 -18.40
C THR A 317 18.72 13.70 -17.75
N ASP A 318 19.68 13.47 -16.86
CA ASP A 318 20.92 14.24 -16.82
C ASP A 318 21.88 13.59 -15.82
N SER A 319 22.72 12.73 -16.35
CA SER A 319 24.04 12.45 -15.81
C SER A 319 25.02 12.52 -16.98
N LYS A 320 25.28 13.75 -17.42
CA LYS A 320 26.52 14.11 -18.11
C LYS A 320 27.21 15.18 -17.26
N ALA A 321 28.30 14.80 -16.61
CA ALA A 321 29.34 15.75 -16.24
C ALA A 321 30.72 15.07 -16.30
N ALA A 322 31.51 15.58 -17.23
CA ALA A 322 32.96 15.68 -17.25
C ALA A 322 33.83 14.41 -17.27
N SER A 323 34.29 14.10 -18.48
CA SER A 323 35.52 13.40 -18.79
C SER A 323 36.75 14.07 -18.17
N THR A 324 37.58 13.31 -17.47
CA THR A 324 39.04 13.40 -17.61
C THR A 324 39.52 12.04 -18.08
N GLY A 325 40.30 12.07 -19.16
CA GLY A 325 40.56 10.92 -20.00
C GLY A 325 41.58 9.96 -19.42
N GLU A 326 41.28 8.67 -19.51
CA GLU A 326 42.29 7.62 -19.65
C GLU A 326 41.65 6.40 -20.35
N LYS A 327 42.38 5.85 -21.32
CA LYS A 327 41.92 4.86 -22.30
C LYS A 327 41.73 3.49 -21.65
N THR A 328 40.54 2.89 -21.80
CA THR A 328 40.31 1.45 -21.62
C THR A 328 39.30 0.94 -22.67
N PRO A 329 39.33 -0.35 -23.04
CA PRO A 329 39.12 -0.80 -24.42
C PRO A 329 37.65 -0.99 -24.81
N LYS A 330 37.37 -0.83 -26.10
CA LYS A 330 36.10 -1.19 -26.75
C LYS A 330 35.84 -2.69 -26.57
N PHE A 331 34.76 -3.03 -25.88
CA PHE A 331 34.12 -4.34 -25.97
C PHE A 331 32.88 -4.20 -26.86
N THR A 332 32.99 -4.62 -28.11
CA THR A 332 31.87 -4.79 -29.03
C THR A 332 31.12 -6.06 -28.63
N VAL A 333 29.87 -5.94 -28.20
CA VAL A 333 28.98 -7.10 -28.02
C VAL A 333 28.19 -7.26 -29.32
N GLU A 334 28.76 -8.03 -30.24
CA GLU A 334 28.01 -8.84 -31.19
C GLU A 334 27.94 -10.24 -30.58
N ASP A 335 26.78 -10.63 -30.03
CA ASP A 335 26.42 -12.05 -29.87
C ASP A 335 24.91 -12.18 -29.59
N GLU A 336 24.14 -12.31 -30.66
CA GLU A 336 22.81 -12.92 -30.60
C GLU A 336 22.98 -14.44 -30.46
N SER A 337 23.17 -14.97 -29.25
CA SER A 337 22.79 -16.35 -28.89
C SER A 337 23.25 -16.73 -27.47
N ARG A 338 22.50 -16.33 -26.45
CA ARG A 338 22.62 -17.01 -25.15
C ARG A 338 21.25 -17.23 -24.54
N PRO A 339 20.78 -18.47 -24.38
CA PRO A 339 19.59 -18.72 -23.59
C PRO A 339 19.91 -18.41 -22.11
N GLU A 340 19.02 -17.66 -21.46
CA GLU A 340 19.12 -17.30 -20.05
C GLU A 340 19.05 -18.53 -19.14
N SER A 341 19.75 -18.48 -18.00
CA SER A 341 19.76 -19.53 -16.99
C SER A 341 18.34 -19.90 -16.54
N GLY A 342 18.00 -21.18 -16.69
CA GLY A 342 16.72 -21.73 -16.26
C GLY A 342 15.72 -22.01 -17.39
N VAL A 343 15.99 -21.55 -18.61
CA VAL A 343 15.18 -21.90 -19.79
C VAL A 343 15.87 -23.02 -20.57
N PRO A 344 15.24 -24.20 -20.77
CA PRO A 344 15.79 -25.23 -21.63
C PRO A 344 15.96 -24.70 -23.05
N ASP A 345 17.16 -24.83 -23.62
CA ASP A 345 17.42 -24.49 -25.01
C ASP A 345 16.68 -25.46 -25.94
N VAL A 346 15.46 -25.07 -26.33
CA VAL A 346 14.56 -25.87 -27.17
C VAL A 346 15.20 -26.14 -28.53
N ALA A 347 16.03 -25.23 -29.05
CA ALA A 347 16.71 -25.41 -30.33
C ALA A 347 17.80 -26.49 -30.25
N ALA A 348 18.57 -26.53 -29.15
CA ALA A 348 19.56 -27.58 -28.88
C ALA A 348 18.92 -28.97 -28.58
N ILE A 349 17.73 -28.99 -27.97
CA ILE A 349 16.99 -30.23 -27.71
C ILE A 349 16.41 -30.82 -29.01
N LEU A 350 15.80 -29.98 -29.85
CA LEU A 350 15.20 -30.41 -31.11
C LEU A 350 16.24 -30.90 -32.14
N SER A 351 17.45 -30.33 -32.11
CA SER A 351 18.54 -30.75 -33.01
C SER A 351 19.14 -32.11 -32.62
N ARG A 352 19.17 -32.46 -31.32
CA ARG A 352 19.55 -33.81 -30.84
C ARG A 352 18.51 -34.88 -31.17
N LEU A 353 17.22 -34.52 -31.21
CA LEU A 353 16.15 -35.45 -31.60
C LEU A 353 16.16 -35.75 -33.11
N LYS A 354 16.50 -34.77 -33.95
CA LYS A 354 16.63 -34.97 -35.41
C LYS A 354 17.86 -35.81 -35.81
N ALA A 355 18.89 -35.86 -34.98
CA ALA A 355 20.09 -36.68 -35.23
C ALA A 355 19.89 -38.18 -34.94
N ASN A 356 18.81 -38.57 -34.24
CA ASN A 356 18.51 -39.96 -33.87
C ASN A 356 17.44 -40.63 -34.77
N PHE A 357 17.02 -39.98 -35.85
CA PHE A 357 16.09 -40.52 -36.86
C PHE A 357 16.73 -40.59 -38.26
N LYS A 358 17.99 -41.04 -38.33
CA LYS A 358 18.62 -41.46 -39.58
C LYS A 358 19.31 -42.79 -39.41
#